data_AF-A0A2H1V4X1-F1
#
_entry.id   AF-A0A2H1V4X1-F1
#
_cell.length_a   1.000
_cell.length_b   1.000
_cell.length_c   1.000
_cell.angle_alpha   90.00
_cell.angle_beta   90.00
_cell.angle_gamma   90.00
#
_symmetry.space_group_name_H-M   'P 1'
#
loop_
_entity.id
_entity.type
_entity.pdbx_description
1 polymer ?
#
loop_
_entity_poly.entity_id
_entity_poly.type
_entity_poly.pdbx_seq_one_letter_code
_entity_poly.pdbx_strand_id
1 'polypeptide(L)'
;VKMLRGSADFFGLNHYTTFLMSPSSMEPGWDIPSMDHDTGVKMEQNLSWPMPGADWLTVNPPGFRKLINWIDNKYNSLKKIPIIITENGMSDKGQTEDYERVSYFNDYLEQVLLAMYEDGCNVKGYFSWTLMDDFEWNDGYTFLLAVKDLCNATPFIAEMGRQRCTLRHVMPLYNLHPLFTICVISPILRATSGFFFRKSEKGTVILCPTRESNPRSLIRTKFGLFKVDFDSPLKTRTPKLSAHNFANIVRTRLIDFDYIKPPTEFNRLLE
;
A
#
# COMPACT_ATOMS: atom_id res chain seq x y z
N VAL A 1 17.59 24.77 -4.48
CA VAL A 1 18.03 23.58 -3.69
C VAL A 1 18.45 23.91 -2.26
N LYS A 2 19.30 24.91 -1.98
CA LYS A 2 19.77 25.19 -0.60
C LYS A 2 18.65 25.40 0.43
N MET A 3 17.58 26.12 0.07
CA MET A 3 16.42 26.37 0.94
C MET A 3 15.61 25.11 1.30
N LEU A 4 15.63 24.07 0.45
CA LEU A 4 14.87 22.83 0.68
C LEU A 4 15.64 21.81 1.53
N ARG A 5 16.95 22.00 1.72
CA ARG A 5 17.76 21.05 2.50
C ARG A 5 17.41 21.18 3.98
N GLY A 6 17.01 20.07 4.59
CA GLY A 6 16.66 20.02 6.00
C GLY A 6 15.25 20.51 6.34
N SER A 7 14.37 20.66 5.35
CA SER A 7 12.95 21.01 5.56
C SER A 7 12.07 19.80 5.93
N ALA A 8 12.66 18.70 6.39
CA ALA A 8 11.96 17.47 6.76
C ALA A 8 12.42 17.00 8.14
N ASP A 9 11.46 16.69 9.01
CA ASP A 9 11.72 16.21 10.37
C ASP A 9 11.85 14.67 10.45
N PHE A 10 11.30 13.95 9.47
CA PHE A 10 11.39 12.51 9.32
C PHE A 10 11.32 12.10 7.84
N PHE A 11 11.68 10.85 7.54
CA PHE A 11 11.54 10.23 6.22
C PHE A 11 10.35 9.28 6.24
N GLY A 12 9.27 9.61 5.53
CA GLY A 12 8.13 8.72 5.31
C GLY A 12 8.44 7.71 4.19
N LEU A 13 8.29 6.41 4.48
CA LEU A 13 8.59 5.33 3.55
C LEU A 13 7.35 4.46 3.30
N ASN A 14 6.87 4.48 2.06
CA ASN A 14 5.96 3.46 1.54
C ASN A 14 6.79 2.40 0.84
N HIS A 15 6.63 1.13 1.22
CA HIS A 15 7.35 0.02 0.60
C HIS A 15 6.47 -1.22 0.51
N TYR A 16 6.51 -1.90 -0.63
CA TYR A 16 5.67 -3.07 -0.90
C TYR A 16 6.48 -4.22 -1.50
N THR A 17 7.31 -3.92 -2.49
CA THR A 17 7.97 -4.92 -3.35
C THR A 17 9.39 -4.50 -3.72
N THR A 18 10.14 -5.42 -4.31
CA THR A 18 11.50 -5.22 -4.82
C THR A 18 11.53 -5.49 -6.33
N PHE A 19 12.36 -4.74 -7.05
CA PHE A 19 12.64 -5.00 -8.46
C PHE A 19 14.12 -5.35 -8.65
N LEU A 20 14.40 -6.19 -9.64
CA LEU A 20 15.72 -6.36 -10.21
C LEU A 20 15.96 -5.23 -11.21
N MET A 21 17.16 -4.69 -11.21
CA MET A 21 17.55 -3.61 -12.11
C MET A 21 18.77 -4.02 -12.93
N SER A 22 18.71 -3.84 -14.24
CA SER A 22 19.82 -4.06 -15.17
C SER A 22 20.12 -2.80 -15.98
N PRO A 23 21.37 -2.54 -16.39
CA PRO A 23 21.69 -1.41 -17.26
C PRO A 23 20.91 -1.53 -18.57
N SER A 24 20.21 -0.47 -18.95
CA SER A 24 19.55 -0.39 -20.25
C SER A 24 19.46 1.05 -20.72
N SER A 25 19.63 1.26 -22.01
CA SER A 25 19.40 2.54 -22.65
C SER A 25 18.53 2.30 -23.86
N MET A 26 17.28 2.75 -23.82
CA MET A 26 16.31 2.69 -24.91
C MET A 26 15.73 1.29 -25.17
N GLU A 27 15.04 0.70 -24.18
CA GLU A 27 14.23 -0.49 -24.45
C GLU A 27 13.19 -0.22 -25.55
N PRO A 28 12.91 -1.21 -26.42
CA PRO A 28 11.85 -1.09 -27.42
C PRO A 28 10.51 -0.75 -26.76
N GLY A 29 9.92 0.39 -27.16
CA GLY A 29 8.61 0.84 -26.67
C GLY A 29 8.65 1.90 -25.57
N TRP A 30 9.83 2.38 -25.15
CA TRP A 30 9.92 3.56 -24.30
C TRP A 30 9.69 4.85 -25.09
N ASP A 31 8.82 5.71 -24.55
CA ASP A 31 8.58 7.05 -25.10
C ASP A 31 9.80 7.95 -24.87
N ILE A 32 10.02 8.90 -25.79
CA ILE A 32 11.08 9.90 -25.68
C ILE A 32 10.46 11.30 -25.78
N PRO A 33 10.48 12.12 -24.70
CA PRO A 33 11.11 11.87 -23.39
C PRO A 33 10.24 11.06 -22.41
N SER A 34 10.87 10.27 -21.54
CA SER A 34 10.21 9.59 -20.41
C SER A 34 11.17 9.33 -19.25
N MET A 35 10.64 9.13 -18.03
CA MET A 35 11.45 8.76 -16.86
C MET A 35 12.18 7.44 -17.07
N ASP A 36 11.52 6.45 -17.66
CA ASP A 36 12.11 5.13 -17.91
C ASP A 36 13.35 5.26 -18.82
N HIS A 37 13.23 6.08 -19.88
CA HIS A 37 14.35 6.41 -20.77
C HIS A 37 15.52 7.09 -20.04
N ASP A 38 15.24 8.09 -19.19
CA ASP A 38 16.28 8.94 -18.60
C ASP A 38 17.04 8.28 -17.44
N THR A 39 16.48 7.26 -16.80
CA THR A 39 17.12 6.58 -15.67
C THR A 39 18.27 5.65 -16.09
N GLY A 40 18.29 5.18 -17.34
CA GLY A 40 19.33 4.28 -17.85
C GLY A 40 19.31 2.88 -17.23
N VAL A 41 18.18 2.48 -16.62
CA VAL A 41 18.01 1.16 -16.01
C VAL A 41 16.68 0.54 -16.41
N LYS A 42 16.69 -0.77 -16.67
CA LYS A 42 15.49 -1.57 -16.87
C LYS A 42 15.09 -2.20 -15.54
N MET A 43 13.82 -2.07 -15.17
CA MET A 43 13.24 -2.70 -13.98
C MET A 43 12.49 -3.98 -14.36
N GLU A 44 12.77 -5.07 -13.66
CA GLU A 44 12.13 -6.37 -13.87
C GLU A 44 11.74 -7.00 -12.53
N GLN A 45 10.63 -7.73 -12.51
CA GLN A 45 10.26 -8.54 -11.35
C GLN A 45 10.97 -9.89 -11.43
N ASN A 46 11.39 -10.41 -10.28
CA ASN A 46 11.86 -11.79 -10.24
C ASN A 46 10.65 -12.73 -10.20
N LEU A 47 10.45 -13.49 -11.28
CA LEU A 47 9.32 -14.41 -11.42
C LEU A 47 9.38 -15.60 -10.46
N SER A 48 10.51 -15.83 -9.78
CA SER A 48 10.61 -16.83 -8.71
C SER A 48 10.02 -16.35 -7.38
N TRP A 49 9.71 -15.07 -7.23
CA TRP A 49 9.13 -14.53 -6.00
C TRP A 49 7.61 -14.66 -5.99
N PRO A 50 6.97 -14.91 -4.83
CA PRO A 50 5.52 -15.02 -4.75
C PRO A 50 4.81 -13.74 -5.20
N MET A 51 3.71 -13.91 -5.94
CA MET A 51 2.85 -12.83 -6.46
C MET A 51 1.40 -13.10 -6.05
N PRO A 52 0.99 -12.72 -4.83
CA PRO A 52 -0.25 -13.18 -4.19
C PRO A 52 -1.51 -12.44 -4.66
N GLY A 53 -1.35 -11.31 -5.34
CA GLY A 53 -2.47 -10.44 -5.72
C GLY A 53 -2.15 -9.61 -6.96
N ALA A 54 -1.85 -8.34 -6.76
CA ALA A 54 -1.58 -7.40 -7.85
C ALA A 54 -0.34 -7.79 -8.67
N ASP A 55 -0.44 -7.67 -9.99
CA ASP A 55 0.62 -8.06 -10.95
C ASP A 55 1.96 -7.32 -10.75
N TRP A 56 1.95 -6.18 -10.05
CA TRP A 56 3.14 -5.38 -9.79
C TRP A 56 3.82 -5.73 -8.45
N LEU A 57 3.18 -6.54 -7.60
CA LEU A 57 3.61 -6.82 -6.24
C LEU A 57 4.17 -8.24 -6.15
N THR A 58 5.49 -8.33 -6.07
CA THR A 58 6.21 -9.55 -5.66
C THR A 58 6.73 -9.45 -4.22
N VAL A 59 6.75 -10.58 -3.51
CA VAL A 59 7.12 -10.65 -2.10
C VAL A 59 8.61 -10.96 -1.96
N ASN A 60 9.38 -10.01 -1.42
CA ASN A 60 10.81 -10.19 -1.13
C ASN A 60 11.21 -9.39 0.13
N PRO A 61 10.95 -9.94 1.34
CA PRO A 61 11.20 -9.24 2.59
C PRO A 61 12.64 -8.71 2.74
N PRO A 62 13.72 -9.44 2.39
CA PRO A 62 15.09 -8.94 2.54
C PRO A 62 15.39 -7.66 1.76
N GLY A 63 14.66 -7.39 0.67
CA GLY A 63 14.74 -6.13 -0.06
C GLY A 63 14.34 -4.92 0.79
N PHE A 64 13.42 -5.10 1.74
CA PHE A 64 12.98 -4.05 2.63
C PHE A 64 14.08 -3.61 3.60
N ARG A 65 14.76 -4.56 4.25
CA ARG A 65 15.93 -4.28 5.12
C ARG A 65 17.03 -3.57 4.33
N LYS A 66 17.30 -4.01 3.09
CA LYS A 66 18.30 -3.36 2.21
C LYS A 66 17.93 -1.90 1.90
N LEU A 67 16.67 -1.62 1.60
CA LEU A 67 16.21 -0.26 1.33
C LEU A 67 16.29 0.63 2.56
N ILE A 68 15.86 0.13 3.73
CA ILE A 68 15.96 0.86 5.00
C ILE A 68 17.42 1.23 5.28
N ASN A 69 18.34 0.27 5.17
CA ASN A 69 19.78 0.51 5.31
C ASN A 69 20.30 1.53 4.30
N TRP A 70 19.88 1.46 3.04
CA TRP A 70 20.31 2.43 2.02
C TRP A 70 19.85 3.84 2.36
N ILE A 71 18.58 4.01 2.75
CA ILE A 71 18.00 5.31 3.16
C ILE A 71 18.76 5.84 4.38
N ASP A 72 18.93 5.00 5.40
CA ASP A 72 19.63 5.35 6.63
C ASP A 72 21.06 5.81 6.32
N ASN A 73 21.86 5.00 5.62
CA ASN A 73 23.23 5.36 5.24
C ASN A 73 23.32 6.63 4.36
N LYS A 74 22.37 6.80 3.43
CA LYS A 74 22.38 7.93 2.48
C LYS A 74 22.04 9.25 3.17
N TYR A 75 21.05 9.24 4.06
CA TYR A 75 20.46 10.46 4.61
C TYR A 75 20.82 10.73 6.08
N ASN A 76 21.28 9.74 6.85
CA ASN A 76 21.68 9.95 8.25
C ASN A 76 22.98 10.72 8.42
N SER A 77 23.86 10.74 7.41
CA SER A 77 25.06 11.59 7.42
C SER A 77 24.75 13.08 7.64
N LEU A 78 23.51 13.50 7.37
CA LEU A 78 23.10 14.90 7.46
C LEU A 78 22.48 15.27 8.81
N LYS A 79 21.62 14.43 9.41
CA LYS A 79 20.87 14.81 10.62
C LYS A 79 20.27 13.68 11.47
N LYS A 80 20.65 12.42 11.29
CA LYS A 80 19.99 11.25 11.93
C LYS A 80 18.45 11.33 11.81
N ILE A 81 17.96 11.46 10.58
CA ILE A 81 16.53 11.64 10.32
C ILE A 81 15.79 10.33 10.64
N PRO A 82 14.75 10.33 11.48
CA PRO A 82 13.98 9.12 11.76
C PRO A 82 13.21 8.64 10.54
N ILE A 83 13.15 7.33 10.35
CA ILE A 83 12.35 6.68 9.30
C ILE A 83 11.01 6.27 9.89
N ILE A 84 9.92 6.62 9.21
CA ILE A 84 8.57 6.15 9.54
C ILE A 84 8.06 5.38 8.33
N ILE A 85 7.78 4.09 8.50
CA ILE A 85 7.18 3.27 7.45
C ILE A 85 5.70 3.62 7.42
N THR A 86 5.30 4.43 6.44
CA THR A 86 3.96 5.01 6.33
C THR A 86 2.98 4.07 5.62
N GLU A 87 3.48 3.15 4.81
CA GLU A 87 2.70 2.06 4.22
C GLU A 87 3.56 0.82 3.97
N ASN A 88 3.04 -0.34 4.35
CA ASN A 88 3.51 -1.65 3.92
C ASN A 88 2.35 -2.64 3.98
N GLY A 89 2.19 -3.46 2.95
CA GLY A 89 1.02 -4.34 2.84
C GLY A 89 1.09 -5.32 1.68
N MET A 90 0.17 -6.27 1.68
CA MET A 90 0.06 -7.31 0.65
C MET A 90 -1.35 -7.39 0.11
N SER A 91 -1.46 -7.42 -1.21
CA SER A 91 -2.74 -7.69 -1.86
C SER A 91 -3.05 -9.17 -1.90
N ASP A 92 -4.34 -9.51 -1.80
CA ASP A 92 -4.88 -10.84 -2.08
C ASP A 92 -6.23 -10.75 -2.79
N LYS A 93 -6.98 -11.85 -2.83
CA LYS A 93 -8.27 -11.98 -3.52
C LYS A 93 -9.48 -11.70 -2.63
N GLY A 94 -9.30 -11.27 -1.37
CA GLY A 94 -10.38 -10.93 -0.43
C GLY A 94 -10.88 -12.07 0.45
N GLN A 95 -10.08 -13.11 0.64
CA GLN A 95 -10.32 -14.17 1.63
C GLN A 95 -10.16 -13.65 3.07
N THR A 96 -10.85 -14.27 4.03
CA THR A 96 -10.68 -13.99 5.46
C THR A 96 -9.58 -14.83 6.10
N GLU A 97 -9.33 -16.02 5.54
CA GLU A 97 -8.20 -16.88 5.90
C GLU A 97 -6.97 -16.52 5.05
N ASP A 98 -6.37 -15.37 5.35
CA ASP A 98 -5.29 -14.75 4.58
C ASP A 98 -3.89 -15.09 5.14
N TYR A 99 -3.56 -16.38 5.17
CA TYR A 99 -2.28 -16.88 5.70
C TYR A 99 -1.05 -16.28 5.01
N GLU A 100 -1.11 -16.01 3.70
CA GLU A 100 -0.03 -15.33 2.97
C GLU A 100 0.21 -13.92 3.51
N ARG A 101 -0.86 -13.18 3.83
CA ARG A 101 -0.76 -11.84 4.42
C ARG A 101 -0.19 -11.89 5.83
N VAL A 102 -0.53 -12.93 6.59
CA VAL A 102 0.09 -13.20 7.90
C VAL A 102 1.60 -13.39 7.76
N SER A 103 2.04 -14.27 6.85
CA SER A 103 3.48 -14.49 6.58
C SER A 103 4.15 -13.19 6.14
N TYR A 104 3.56 -12.49 5.17
CA TYR A 104 4.09 -11.23 4.66
C TYR A 104 4.37 -10.23 5.78
N PHE A 105 3.41 -9.99 6.69
CA PHE A 105 3.61 -9.05 7.79
C PHE A 105 4.67 -9.53 8.78
N ASN A 106 4.68 -10.82 9.12
CA ASN A 106 5.70 -11.37 10.02
C ASN A 106 7.10 -11.20 9.43
N ASP A 107 7.29 -11.60 8.17
CA ASP A 107 8.57 -11.56 7.48
C ASP A 107 9.04 -10.11 7.27
N TYR A 108 8.17 -9.20 6.83
CA TYR A 108 8.56 -7.80 6.63
C TYR A 108 8.83 -7.08 7.95
N LEU A 109 8.06 -7.35 9.02
CA LEU A 109 8.33 -6.77 10.34
C LEU A 109 9.62 -7.32 10.93
N GLU A 110 9.94 -8.60 10.73
CA GLU A 110 11.23 -9.17 11.12
C GLU A 110 12.38 -8.39 10.45
N GLN A 111 12.27 -8.12 9.15
CA GLN A 111 13.29 -7.34 8.42
C GLN A 111 13.44 -5.90 8.94
N VAL A 112 12.34 -5.29 9.43
CA VAL A 112 12.40 -3.98 10.11
C VAL A 112 13.10 -4.09 11.46
N LEU A 113 12.79 -5.12 12.26
CA LEU A 113 13.44 -5.35 13.55
C LEU A 113 14.95 -5.60 13.38
N LEU A 114 15.33 -6.40 12.39
CA LEU A 114 16.73 -6.64 12.05
C LEU A 114 17.42 -5.34 11.63
N ALA A 115 16.79 -4.51 10.79
CA ALA A 115 17.33 -3.20 10.43
C ALA A 115 17.54 -2.30 11.66
N MET A 116 16.64 -2.34 12.63
CA MET A 116 16.72 -1.52 13.85
C MET A 116 17.78 -2.01 14.83
N TYR A 117 17.77 -3.30 15.14
CA TYR A 117 18.54 -3.86 16.25
C TYR A 117 19.89 -4.43 15.84
N GLU A 118 20.00 -4.97 14.63
CA GLU A 118 21.28 -5.48 14.12
C GLU A 118 22.03 -4.42 13.31
N ASP A 119 21.33 -3.65 12.47
CA ASP A 119 21.98 -2.65 11.60
C ASP A 119 21.99 -1.23 12.20
N GLY A 120 21.26 -0.98 13.29
CA GLY A 120 21.22 0.31 13.97
C GLY A 120 20.45 1.42 13.23
N CYS A 121 19.58 1.06 12.26
CA CYS A 121 18.78 2.02 11.51
C CYS A 121 17.75 2.74 12.40
N ASN A 122 17.53 4.03 12.14
CA ASN A 122 16.67 4.89 12.98
C ASN A 122 15.17 4.82 12.62
N VAL A 123 14.58 3.62 12.62
CA VAL A 123 13.14 3.44 12.37
C VAL A 123 12.33 3.73 13.65
N LYS A 124 11.23 4.49 13.53
CA LYS A 124 10.41 4.98 14.66
C LYS A 124 8.92 4.63 14.60
N GLY A 125 8.45 4.12 13.46
CA GLY A 125 7.04 3.84 13.28
C GLY A 125 6.78 2.93 12.09
N TYR A 126 5.67 2.22 12.15
CA TYR A 126 5.22 1.31 11.11
C TYR A 126 3.70 1.37 11.00
N PHE A 127 3.21 1.58 9.79
CA PHE A 127 1.80 1.69 9.45
C PHE A 127 1.48 0.64 8.39
N SER A 128 0.59 -0.30 8.71
CA SER A 128 0.15 -1.31 7.75
C SER A 128 -0.85 -0.71 6.77
N TRP A 129 -0.62 -0.93 5.48
CA TRP A 129 -1.61 -0.68 4.44
C TRP A 129 -2.41 -1.97 4.20
N THR A 130 -3.72 -2.00 4.42
CA THR A 130 -4.60 -0.93 4.94
C THR A 130 -5.45 -1.47 6.09
N LEU A 131 -6.09 -0.59 6.86
CA LEU A 131 -6.96 -1.02 7.96
C LEU A 131 -8.07 -1.92 7.46
N MET A 132 -8.70 -1.55 6.36
CA MET A 132 -9.83 -2.29 5.81
C MET A 132 -9.80 -2.19 4.29
N ASP A 133 -10.37 -3.18 3.61
CA ASP A 133 -10.47 -3.12 2.16
C ASP A 133 -11.11 -1.79 1.75
N ASP A 134 -10.52 -1.12 0.76
CA ASP A 134 -10.93 0.21 0.30
C ASP A 134 -10.97 0.27 -1.23
N PHE A 135 -11.00 1.50 -1.76
CA PHE A 135 -11.00 1.77 -3.20
C PHE A 135 -9.55 1.83 -3.70
N GLU A 136 -9.11 0.80 -4.42
CA GLU A 136 -7.73 0.69 -4.89
C GLU A 136 -7.55 1.41 -6.25
N TRP A 137 -7.76 2.73 -6.26
CA TRP A 137 -7.48 3.59 -7.41
C TRP A 137 -8.07 3.08 -8.74
N ASN A 138 -7.23 2.72 -9.70
CA ASN A 138 -7.64 2.22 -11.01
C ASN A 138 -8.25 0.81 -10.94
N ASP A 139 -7.93 0.03 -9.91
CA ASP A 139 -8.49 -1.31 -9.67
C ASP A 139 -9.86 -1.23 -8.98
N GLY A 140 -10.16 -0.10 -8.33
CA GLY A 140 -11.42 0.17 -7.66
C GLY A 140 -11.75 -0.80 -6.51
N TYR A 141 -13.04 -1.11 -6.31
CA TYR A 141 -13.50 -2.05 -5.27
C TYR A 141 -13.60 -3.51 -5.75
N THR A 142 -13.26 -3.79 -7.01
CA THR A 142 -13.42 -5.08 -7.69
C THR A 142 -14.76 -5.81 -7.50
N PHE A 143 -15.83 -5.12 -7.94
CA PHE A 143 -17.12 -5.66 -8.38
C PHE A 143 -17.28 -5.31 -9.87
N LEU A 144 -17.31 -6.29 -10.77
CA LEU A 144 -17.67 -6.08 -12.18
C LEU A 144 -19.05 -6.67 -12.43
N LEU A 145 -20.06 -5.90 -12.04
CA LEU A 145 -21.46 -6.07 -12.42
C LEU A 145 -21.99 -4.70 -12.85
N ALA A 146 -21.28 -4.06 -13.79
CA ALA A 146 -21.71 -2.77 -14.35
C ALA A 146 -21.27 -2.55 -15.81
N VAL A 147 -20.99 -3.60 -16.60
CA VAL A 147 -20.68 -3.41 -18.03
C VAL A 147 -21.74 -4.02 -18.96
N LYS A 148 -22.88 -4.51 -18.45
CA LYS A 148 -24.00 -4.93 -19.32
C LYS A 148 -25.16 -3.95 -19.43
N ASP A 149 -25.34 -3.06 -18.46
CA ASP A 149 -26.53 -2.16 -18.43
C ASP A 149 -26.23 -0.67 -18.64
N LEU A 150 -24.96 -0.28 -18.81
CA LEU A 150 -24.58 1.13 -19.02
C LEU A 150 -24.81 1.64 -20.46
N CYS A 151 -25.20 0.79 -21.41
CA CYS A 151 -25.50 1.25 -22.78
C CYS A 151 -26.81 2.06 -22.87
N ASN A 152 -27.69 2.02 -21.86
CA ASN A 152 -29.01 2.68 -21.92
C ASN A 152 -29.29 3.68 -20.78
N ALA A 153 -28.32 3.94 -19.89
CA ALA A 153 -28.49 4.93 -18.83
C ALA A 153 -27.75 6.22 -19.18
N THR A 154 -28.45 7.34 -19.06
CA THR A 154 -27.94 8.72 -19.18
C THR A 154 -26.56 8.89 -18.51
N PRO A 155 -25.65 9.68 -19.11
CA PRO A 155 -24.26 9.77 -18.67
C PRO A 155 -24.19 10.22 -17.20
N PHE A 156 -23.72 9.32 -16.35
CA PHE A 156 -23.39 9.62 -14.96
C PHE A 156 -22.07 10.38 -14.96
N ILE A 157 -22.11 11.68 -14.69
CA ILE A 157 -20.90 12.47 -14.43
C ILE A 157 -20.35 12.01 -13.08
N ALA A 158 -19.16 11.40 -13.07
CA ALA A 158 -18.44 11.11 -11.85
C ALA A 158 -18.04 12.43 -11.17
N GLU A 159 -18.81 12.89 -10.19
CA GLU A 159 -18.37 13.96 -9.30
C GLU A 159 -17.20 13.43 -8.44
N MET A 160 -16.03 14.07 -8.56
CA MET A 160 -14.88 13.83 -7.69
C MET A 160 -15.23 14.16 -6.23
N GLY A 161 -15.65 13.16 -5.45
CA GLY A 161 -15.79 13.26 -4.00
C GLY A 161 -14.41 13.36 -3.31
N ARG A 162 -14.22 14.34 -2.41
CA ARG A 162 -12.94 14.59 -1.68
C ARG A 162 -12.86 13.95 -0.30
N GLN A 163 -11.88 13.05 -0.11
CA GLN A 163 -11.24 12.62 1.16
C GLN A 163 -11.24 13.63 2.32
N ARG A 164 -11.90 13.48 3.49
CA ARG A 164 -11.60 14.31 4.69
C ARG A 164 -11.60 13.50 6.00
N CYS A 165 -10.49 13.60 6.75
CA CYS A 165 -10.28 13.01 8.07
C CYS A 165 -10.73 13.94 9.21
N THR A 166 -11.29 13.36 10.27
CA THR A 166 -11.23 13.97 11.62
C THR A 166 -10.43 13.04 12.53
N LEU A 167 -9.50 13.61 13.29
CA LEU A 167 -8.57 12.96 14.23
C LEU A 167 -9.22 12.07 15.31
N ARG A 168 -10.55 11.92 15.33
CA ARG A 168 -11.29 11.18 16.38
C ARG A 168 -11.27 9.66 16.22
N HIS A 169 -10.93 9.12 15.05
CA HIS A 169 -10.89 7.66 14.81
C HIS A 169 -9.46 7.10 14.67
N VAL A 170 -8.44 7.95 14.81
CA VAL A 170 -7.13 7.49 15.23
C VAL A 170 -7.34 6.98 16.65
N MET A 171 -7.21 5.67 16.89
CA MET A 171 -7.15 5.19 18.27
C MET A 171 -6.04 5.99 18.95
N PRO A 172 -6.35 6.78 19.99
CA PRO A 172 -5.34 7.56 20.68
C PRO A 172 -4.56 6.59 21.55
N LEU A 173 -3.57 5.90 20.96
CA LEU A 173 -2.58 5.13 21.72
C LEU A 173 -1.55 6.12 22.28
N TYR A 174 -2.01 7.05 23.11
CA TYR A 174 -1.13 7.87 23.92
C TYR A 174 -0.55 6.98 25.02
N ASN A 175 0.78 7.08 25.18
CA ASN A 175 1.62 6.45 26.21
C ASN A 175 2.04 4.98 25.97
N LEU A 176 2.57 4.71 24.78
CA LEU A 176 3.52 3.62 24.55
C LEU A 176 4.95 4.20 24.53
N HIS A 177 5.91 3.53 25.16
CA HIS A 177 7.33 3.93 25.23
C HIS A 177 7.90 4.37 23.85
N PRO A 178 8.83 5.36 23.77
CA PRO A 178 9.10 6.26 22.61
C PRO A 178 9.47 5.72 21.22
N LEU A 179 9.35 4.42 20.91
CA LEU A 179 9.89 3.86 19.67
C LEU A 179 8.88 3.15 18.74
N PHE A 180 7.63 2.93 19.14
CA PHE A 180 6.64 2.29 18.25
C PHE A 180 5.21 2.83 18.45
N THR A 181 4.81 3.76 17.58
CA THR A 181 3.39 4.02 17.30
C THR A 181 3.03 3.24 16.03
N ILE A 182 2.25 2.17 16.19
CA ILE A 182 1.64 1.45 15.08
C ILE A 182 0.25 2.02 14.90
N CYS A 183 -0.01 2.65 13.77
CA CYS A 183 -1.28 3.27 13.43
C CYS A 183 -1.77 2.69 12.11
N VAL A 184 -3.08 2.45 12.03
CA VAL A 184 -3.70 1.85 10.85
C VAL A 184 -4.53 2.92 10.14
N ILE A 185 -4.21 3.21 8.89
CA ILE A 185 -4.92 4.23 8.09
C ILE A 185 -6.12 3.57 7.40
N SER A 186 -7.25 4.28 7.34
CA SER A 186 -8.36 3.95 6.44
C SER A 186 -8.82 5.21 5.70
N PRO A 187 -9.19 5.13 4.41
CA PRO A 187 -9.83 6.23 3.68
C PRO A 187 -11.35 6.21 3.93
N ILE A 188 -11.90 7.19 4.67
CA ILE A 188 -13.36 7.41 4.79
C ILE A 188 -13.71 8.90 4.56
N LEU A 189 -14.78 9.14 3.80
CA LEU A 189 -15.10 10.41 3.15
C LEU A 189 -16.57 10.84 3.44
N ARG A 190 -16.82 12.07 3.94
CA ARG A 190 -18.18 12.68 3.95
C ARG A 190 -18.13 14.19 3.72
N ALA A 191 -19.05 14.71 2.89
CA ALA A 191 -19.21 16.13 2.57
C ALA A 191 -20.25 16.81 3.48
N THR A 192 -19.94 18.03 3.93
CA THR A 192 -20.91 19.01 4.46
C THR A 192 -20.84 20.27 3.61
N SER A 193 -22.00 20.82 3.28
CA SER A 193 -22.26 21.91 2.34
C SER A 193 -21.59 23.25 2.70
N GLY A 194 -21.16 23.96 1.65
CA GLY A 194 -20.67 25.34 1.72
C GLY A 194 -20.54 25.93 0.31
N PHE A 195 -21.59 26.62 -0.12
CA PHE A 195 -21.71 27.37 -1.38
C PHE A 195 -20.57 28.36 -1.62
N PHE A 196 -20.02 28.40 -2.84
CA PHE A 196 -19.69 29.63 -3.58
C PHE A 196 -19.58 29.30 -5.07
N PHE A 197 -20.63 29.63 -5.84
CA PHE A 197 -20.64 29.53 -7.29
C PHE A 197 -19.84 30.69 -7.91
N ARG A 198 -18.92 30.37 -8.83
CA ARG A 198 -18.59 31.27 -9.94
C ARG A 198 -18.68 30.47 -11.23
N LYS A 199 -19.77 30.70 -11.96
CA LYS A 199 -20.09 30.11 -13.25
C LYS A 199 -19.07 30.62 -14.28
N SER A 200 -18.27 29.74 -14.86
CA SER A 200 -17.50 30.02 -16.07
C SER A 200 -18.12 29.23 -17.21
N GLU A 201 -18.77 29.93 -18.12
CA GLU A 201 -19.39 29.40 -19.32
C GLU A 201 -18.31 29.08 -20.35
N LYS A 202 -18.21 27.79 -20.71
CA LYS A 202 -17.85 27.17 -22.00
C LYS A 202 -17.24 25.79 -21.73
N GLY A 203 -18.06 24.77 -21.91
CA GLY A 203 -17.67 23.38 -21.75
C GLY A 203 -16.79 22.93 -22.91
N THR A 204 -15.52 22.68 -22.61
CA THR A 204 -14.71 21.70 -23.32
C THR A 204 -14.54 20.53 -22.37
N VAL A 205 -15.26 19.43 -22.63
CA VAL A 205 -15.06 18.17 -21.91
C VAL A 205 -13.69 17.65 -22.33
N ILE A 206 -12.71 17.72 -21.42
CA ILE A 206 -11.48 16.95 -21.58
C ILE A 206 -11.87 15.50 -21.32
N LEU A 207 -12.16 14.77 -22.39
CA LEU A 207 -12.23 13.33 -22.36
C LEU A 207 -10.82 12.84 -22.02
N CYS A 208 -10.63 12.38 -20.78
CA CYS A 208 -9.45 11.59 -20.44
C CYS A 208 -9.51 10.36 -21.35
N PRO A 209 -8.52 10.10 -22.22
CA PRO A 209 -8.56 8.92 -23.05
C PRO A 209 -8.55 7.71 -22.12
N THR A 210 -9.69 7.02 -22.02
CA THR A 210 -9.72 5.66 -21.51
C THR A 210 -8.94 4.84 -22.54
N ARG A 211 -7.63 4.75 -22.33
CA ARG A 211 -6.77 3.83 -23.07
C ARG A 211 -7.47 2.48 -22.99
N GLU A 212 -7.81 1.94 -24.16
CA GLU A 212 -8.53 0.68 -24.33
C GLU A 212 -8.05 -0.32 -23.29
N SER A 213 -9.00 -0.86 -22.53
CA SER A 213 -8.77 -1.85 -21.50
C SER A 213 -8.02 -3.03 -22.10
N ASN A 214 -6.71 -3.05 -21.89
CA ASN A 214 -5.92 -4.27 -21.96
C ASN A 214 -6.65 -5.28 -21.05
N PRO A 215 -7.01 -6.49 -21.53
CA PRO A 215 -7.69 -7.49 -20.72
C PRO A 215 -6.68 -8.10 -19.73
N ARG A 216 -6.06 -7.27 -18.89
CA ARG A 216 -5.35 -7.71 -17.70
C ARG A 216 -6.43 -8.22 -16.76
N SER A 217 -6.25 -9.46 -16.35
CA SER A 217 -7.14 -10.22 -15.49
C SER A 217 -7.79 -9.35 -14.43
N LEU A 218 -9.12 -9.45 -14.32
CA LEU A 218 -9.96 -8.85 -13.28
C LEU A 218 -9.63 -9.45 -11.91
N ILE A 219 -8.39 -9.27 -11.45
CA ILE A 219 -7.92 -9.74 -10.16
C ILE A 219 -8.53 -8.82 -9.11
N ARG A 220 -9.24 -9.42 -8.17
CA ARG A 220 -9.88 -8.73 -7.06
C ARG A 220 -8.83 -8.31 -6.03
N THR A 221 -8.07 -7.24 -6.30
CA THR A 221 -7.02 -6.77 -5.39
C THR A 221 -7.64 -6.26 -4.07
N LYS A 222 -7.22 -6.84 -2.95
CA LYS A 222 -7.63 -6.44 -1.59
C LYS A 222 -6.41 -6.31 -0.69
N PHE A 223 -6.27 -5.20 0.03
CA PHE A 223 -5.14 -4.94 0.93
C PHE A 223 -5.51 -4.91 2.42
N GLY A 224 -6.80 -4.91 2.76
CA GLY A 224 -7.23 -4.64 4.13
C GLY A 224 -6.95 -5.77 5.11
N LEU A 225 -6.61 -5.41 6.34
CA LEU A 225 -6.67 -6.32 7.49
C LEU A 225 -8.12 -6.73 7.80
N PHE A 226 -9.08 -5.86 7.51
CA PHE A 226 -10.51 -6.13 7.63
C PHE A 226 -11.15 -6.21 6.24
N LYS A 227 -11.87 -7.29 6.00
CA LYS A 227 -12.73 -7.42 4.82
C LYS A 227 -13.91 -6.47 4.92
N VAL A 228 -14.21 -5.74 3.85
CA VAL A 228 -15.40 -4.89 3.76
C VAL A 228 -16.42 -5.48 2.80
N ASP A 229 -17.67 -5.60 3.26
CA ASP A 229 -18.80 -5.90 2.39
C ASP A 229 -19.27 -4.61 1.70
N PHE A 230 -18.86 -4.43 0.44
CA PHE A 230 -19.22 -3.25 -0.35
C PHE A 230 -20.66 -3.27 -0.86
N ASP A 231 -21.34 -4.41 -0.87
CA ASP A 231 -22.74 -4.53 -1.30
C ASP A 231 -23.70 -4.18 -0.15
N SER A 232 -23.28 -4.44 1.10
CA SER A 232 -24.04 -4.02 2.29
C SER A 232 -24.11 -2.49 2.42
N PRO A 233 -25.31 -1.92 2.68
CA PRO A 233 -25.46 -0.49 2.97
C PRO A 233 -24.72 -0.09 4.26
N LEU A 234 -24.47 -1.03 5.17
CA LEU A 234 -23.75 -0.80 6.43
C LEU A 234 -22.23 -0.85 6.25
N LYS A 235 -21.74 -1.34 5.10
CA LYS A 235 -20.32 -1.57 4.83
C LYS A 235 -19.67 -2.36 5.97
N THR A 236 -20.26 -3.52 6.27
CA THR A 236 -19.84 -4.37 7.40
C THR A 236 -18.36 -4.74 7.26
N ARG A 237 -17.62 -4.73 8.38
CA ARG A 237 -16.21 -5.11 8.44
C ARG A 237 -16.04 -6.42 9.17
N THR A 238 -15.32 -7.36 8.57
CA THR A 238 -15.01 -8.66 9.16
C THR A 238 -13.49 -8.80 9.28
N PRO A 239 -12.94 -9.05 10.49
CA PRO A 239 -11.49 -9.21 10.66
C PRO A 239 -11.00 -10.43 9.86
N LYS A 240 -9.85 -10.29 9.21
CA LYS A 240 -9.12 -11.42 8.61
C LYS A 240 -8.12 -12.01 9.62
N LEU A 241 -7.49 -13.15 9.31
CA LEU A 241 -6.45 -13.73 10.17
C LEU A 241 -5.29 -12.76 10.39
N SER A 242 -4.91 -12.01 9.35
CA SER A 242 -3.89 -10.95 9.46
C SER A 242 -4.24 -9.88 10.50
N ALA A 243 -5.51 -9.49 10.65
CA ALA A 243 -5.93 -8.55 11.69
C ALA A 243 -5.70 -9.12 13.10
N HIS A 244 -6.02 -10.41 13.30
CA HIS A 244 -5.78 -11.09 14.57
C HIS A 244 -4.28 -11.19 14.88
N ASN A 245 -3.47 -11.56 13.89
CA ASN A 245 -2.02 -11.63 14.03
C ASN A 245 -1.42 -10.25 14.38
N PHE A 246 -1.79 -9.21 13.63
CA PHE A 246 -1.28 -7.86 13.82
C PHE A 246 -1.69 -7.31 15.19
N ALA A 247 -2.93 -7.57 15.64
CA ALA A 247 -3.38 -7.25 17.00
C ALA A 247 -2.56 -7.97 18.07
N ASN A 248 -2.20 -9.24 17.84
CA ASN A 248 -1.32 -9.99 18.74
C ASN A 248 0.06 -9.34 18.83
N ILE A 249 0.70 -9.03 17.70
CA ILE A 249 2.01 -8.36 17.65
C ILE A 249 1.99 -7.02 18.40
N VAL A 250 0.96 -6.20 18.19
CA VAL A 250 0.82 -4.90 18.88
C VAL A 250 0.66 -5.09 20.40
N ARG A 251 -0.08 -6.11 20.82
CA ARG A 251 -0.35 -6.42 22.22
C ARG A 251 0.88 -6.99 22.93
N THR A 252 1.56 -7.95 22.33
CA THR A 252 2.70 -8.68 22.93
C THR A 252 4.04 -7.97 22.70
N ARG A 253 4.11 -7.09 21.69
CA ARG A 253 5.36 -6.47 21.20
C ARG A 253 6.38 -7.48 20.69
N LEU A 254 5.90 -8.63 20.22
CA LEU A 254 6.71 -9.72 19.71
C LEU A 254 6.08 -10.30 18.43
N ILE A 255 6.92 -10.72 17.50
CA ILE A 255 6.48 -11.52 16.36
C ILE A 255 6.48 -12.98 16.82
N ASP A 256 5.29 -13.58 16.89
CA ASP A 256 5.11 -14.98 17.21
C ASP A 256 4.74 -15.72 15.91
N PHE A 257 5.75 -16.34 15.28
CA PHE A 257 5.59 -17.10 14.05
C PHE A 257 4.70 -18.34 14.22
N ASP A 258 4.44 -18.76 15.47
CA ASP A 258 3.59 -19.90 15.78
C ASP A 258 2.13 -19.52 16.10
N TYR A 259 1.81 -18.22 16.19
CA TYR A 259 0.49 -17.75 16.60
C TYR A 259 -0.63 -18.10 15.61
N ILE A 260 -0.40 -17.89 14.32
CA ILE A 260 -1.30 -18.31 13.23
C ILE A 260 -0.46 -19.05 12.20
N LYS A 261 -0.63 -20.37 12.13
CA LYS A 261 0.07 -21.23 11.17
C LYS A 261 -0.81 -21.54 9.98
N PRO A 262 -0.26 -21.50 8.76
CA PRO A 262 -0.97 -22.06 7.63
C PRO A 262 -1.13 -23.58 7.79
N PRO A 263 -2.12 -24.19 7.13
CA PRO A 263 -2.24 -25.64 7.06
C PRO A 263 -0.97 -26.28 6.49
N THR A 264 -0.65 -27.51 6.89
CA THR A 264 0.61 -28.20 6.57
C THR A 264 0.92 -28.30 5.06
N GLU A 265 -0.08 -28.20 4.19
CA GLU A 265 0.06 -28.21 2.72
C GLU A 265 0.59 -26.90 2.13
N PHE A 266 0.61 -25.81 2.90
CA PHE A 266 0.95 -24.47 2.44
C PHE A 266 2.46 -24.22 2.29
N ASN A 267 3.28 -24.98 3.03
CA ASN A 267 4.74 -24.81 3.07
C ASN A 267 5.43 -25.13 1.73
N ARG A 268 4.72 -25.65 0.72
CA ARG A 268 5.31 -25.99 -0.59
C ARG A 268 5.41 -24.82 -1.58
N LEU A 269 4.86 -23.65 -1.27
CA LEU A 269 4.85 -22.48 -2.18
C LEU A 269 5.92 -21.44 -1.83
N LEU A 270 6.73 -21.67 -0.79
CA LEU A 270 7.76 -20.76 -0.28
C LEU A 270 9.18 -21.38 -0.24
N GLU A 271 9.34 -22.63 -0.68
CA GLU A 271 10.64 -23.29 -0.96
C GLU A 271 11.00 -23.17 -2.45
#